data_AF-A0A7C6NQW2-F1
#
_entry.id   AF-A0A7C6NQW2-F1
#
_cell.length_a   1.000
_cell.length_b   1.000
_cell.length_c   1.000
_cell.angle_alpha   90.00
_cell.angle_beta   90.00
_cell.angle_gamma   90.00
#
_symmetry.space_group_name_H-M   'P 1'
#
loop_
_entity.id
_entity.type
_entity.pdbx_description
1 polymer ?
#
loop_
_entity_poly.entity_id
_entity_poly.type
_entity_poly.pdbx_seq_one_letter_code
_entity_poly.pdbx_strand_id
1 'polypeptide(L)'
;MSDYDHYQKHVVRKEDIVITLLKVKVFLQKHRIIVIILWIVSIISLIFIFIRHIDFQGYLADPTIIGIGGTLLGAIVGGAFSLLGSVWVNSKQQRTERNIKRKNVIYSPLYDELVNIQEKILEENPFPNEILFVQGIQTIIPRPQFLAWGRIKADTRYLEVPKILRTQMEKLEDTIHEYISVRETASCAAKCICNSVFIENNIKPCTATNLGEYISSDILNNEGKDIYQMVIRSENEQSIDETTRKKVNNEIFERANHNPEIVNTRAKYNNWIRVQKQTIELLSLLITQVLQTYQG
;
A
#
# COMPACT_ATOMS: atom_id res chain seq x y z
N MET A 1 4.13 -7.07 29.39
CA MET A 1 3.58 -6.60 28.10
C MET A 1 3.47 -5.09 28.20
N SER A 2 4.20 -4.35 27.36
CA SER A 2 4.32 -2.89 27.46
C SER A 2 3.02 -2.21 26.98
N ASP A 3 2.67 -1.03 27.51
CA ASP A 3 1.58 -0.19 26.98
C ASP A 3 1.75 0.10 25.47
N TYR A 4 3.00 0.11 25.00
CA TYR A 4 3.33 0.22 23.58
C TYR A 4 2.85 -0.99 22.75
N ASP A 5 3.01 -2.22 23.27
CA ASP A 5 2.53 -3.44 22.60
C ASP A 5 1.01 -3.49 22.54
N HIS A 6 0.34 -3.02 23.59
CA HIS A 6 -1.12 -2.94 23.63
C HIS A 6 -1.64 -1.90 22.63
N TYR A 7 -1.00 -0.73 22.55
CA TYR A 7 -1.36 0.31 21.58
C TYR A 7 -1.15 -0.15 20.13
N GLN A 8 0.02 -0.74 19.82
CA GLN A 8 0.32 -1.29 18.50
C GLN A 8 -0.69 -2.37 18.07
N LYS A 9 -1.06 -3.28 18.99
CA LYS A 9 -2.05 -4.32 18.73
C LYS A 9 -3.45 -3.77 18.42
N HIS A 10 -3.86 -2.67 19.07
CA HIS A 10 -5.14 -2.01 18.81
C HIS A 10 -5.15 -1.23 17.50
N VAL A 11 -4.06 -0.57 17.14
CA VAL A 11 -3.92 0.16 15.87
C VAL A 11 -3.94 -0.81 14.69
N VAL A 12 -3.15 -1.89 14.75
CA VAL A 12 -3.15 -2.96 13.72
C VAL A 12 -4.55 -3.57 13.55
N ARG A 13 -5.22 -3.90 14.66
CA ARG A 13 -6.60 -4.44 14.62
C ARG A 13 -7.59 -3.47 13.97
N LYS A 14 -7.46 -2.16 14.21
CA LYS A 14 -8.33 -1.15 13.59
C LYS A 14 -8.07 -1.02 12.08
N GLU A 15 -6.81 -1.03 11.65
CA GLU A 15 -6.45 -0.99 10.23
C GLU A 15 -7.00 -2.22 9.48
N ASP A 16 -6.87 -3.42 10.06
CA ASP A 16 -7.39 -4.67 9.49
C ASP A 16 -8.92 -4.67 9.35
N ILE A 17 -9.63 -4.10 10.33
CA ILE A 17 -11.10 -3.94 10.27
C ILE A 17 -11.47 -3.02 9.12
N VAL A 18 -10.76 -1.90 8.95
CA VAL A 18 -11.11 -0.93 7.90
C VAL A 18 -10.83 -1.50 6.51
N ILE A 19 -9.72 -2.21 6.31
CA ILE A 19 -9.44 -2.92 5.04
C ILE A 19 -10.52 -3.99 4.77
N THR A 20 -10.90 -4.75 5.79
CA THR A 20 -11.99 -5.74 5.69
C THR A 20 -13.32 -5.10 5.29
N LEU A 21 -13.68 -3.97 5.89
CA LEU A 21 -14.88 -3.20 5.52
C LEU A 21 -14.81 -2.68 4.08
N LEU A 22 -13.65 -2.23 3.62
CA LEU A 22 -13.42 -1.85 2.22
C LEU A 22 -13.61 -3.04 1.27
N LYS A 23 -13.06 -4.22 1.59
CA LYS A 23 -13.27 -5.45 0.81
C LYS A 23 -14.75 -5.82 0.70
N VAL A 24 -15.48 -5.81 1.82
CA VAL A 24 -16.93 -6.08 1.85
C VAL A 24 -17.69 -5.07 1.00
N LYS A 25 -17.34 -3.79 1.11
CA LYS A 25 -17.98 -2.73 0.31
C LYS A 25 -17.75 -2.91 -1.18
N VAL A 26 -16.52 -3.20 -1.60
CA VAL A 26 -16.18 -3.50 -3.01
C VAL A 26 -16.94 -4.73 -3.49
N PHE A 27 -17.04 -5.77 -2.66
CA PHE A 27 -17.83 -6.97 -2.98
C PHE A 27 -19.32 -6.66 -3.20
N LEU A 28 -19.95 -5.92 -2.28
CA LEU A 28 -21.35 -5.52 -2.40
C LEU A 28 -21.60 -4.65 -3.65
N GLN A 29 -20.67 -3.76 -3.97
CA GLN A 29 -20.76 -2.92 -5.18
C GLN A 29 -20.69 -3.75 -6.46
N LYS A 30 -19.79 -4.74 -6.52
CA LYS A 30 -19.71 -5.68 -7.64
C LYS A 30 -21.03 -6.42 -7.90
N HIS A 31 -21.79 -6.71 -6.85
CA HIS A 31 -23.07 -7.44 -6.92
C HIS A 31 -24.31 -6.55 -6.80
N ARG A 32 -24.21 -5.24 -7.10
CA ARG A 32 -25.28 -4.23 -6.89
C ARG A 32 -26.65 -4.61 -7.47
N ILE A 33 -26.67 -5.24 -8.65
CA ILE A 33 -27.93 -5.58 -9.36
C ILE A 33 -28.73 -6.61 -8.55
N ILE A 34 -28.05 -7.62 -8.00
CA ILE A 34 -28.69 -8.68 -7.19
C ILE A 34 -29.31 -8.06 -5.93
N VAL A 35 -28.59 -7.15 -5.27
CA VAL A 35 -29.07 -6.43 -4.08
C VAL A 35 -30.31 -5.58 -4.41
N ILE A 36 -30.31 -4.87 -5.54
CA ILE A 36 -31.44 -4.05 -5.98
C ILE A 36 -32.69 -4.91 -6.25
N ILE A 37 -32.52 -6.04 -6.94
CA ILE A 37 -33.63 -6.96 -7.24
C ILE A 37 -34.28 -7.47 -5.94
N LEU A 38 -33.47 -7.90 -4.97
CA LEU A 38 -33.98 -8.37 -3.66
C LEU A 38 -34.76 -7.26 -2.94
N TRP A 39 -34.30 -6.01 -3.02
CA TRP A 39 -34.96 -4.87 -2.40
C TRP A 39 -36.31 -4.51 -3.06
N ILE A 40 -36.36 -4.53 -4.40
CA ILE A 40 -37.61 -4.30 -5.16
C ILE A 40 -38.66 -5.37 -4.82
N VAL A 41 -38.27 -6.64 -4.78
CA VAL A 41 -39.17 -7.75 -4.43
C VAL A 41 -39.73 -7.56 -3.02
N SER A 42 -38.91 -7.12 -2.06
CA SER A 42 -39.36 -6.84 -0.69
C SER A 42 -40.39 -5.71 -0.64
N ILE A 43 -40.19 -4.61 -1.39
CA ILE A 43 -41.14 -3.50 -1.44
C ILE A 43 -42.46 -3.89 -2.09
N ILE A 44 -42.41 -4.60 -3.21
CA ILE A 44 -43.63 -5.07 -3.89
C ILE A 44 -44.46 -5.96 -2.96
N SER A 45 -43.80 -6.84 -2.21
CA SER A 45 -44.45 -7.68 -1.20
C SER A 45 -45.13 -6.84 -0.10
N LEU A 46 -44.45 -5.82 0.41
CA LEU A 46 -45.00 -4.89 1.41
C LEU A 46 -46.22 -4.12 0.90
N ILE A 47 -46.15 -3.59 -0.33
CA ILE A 47 -47.25 -2.85 -0.96
C ILE A 47 -48.45 -3.77 -1.17
N PHE A 48 -48.23 -5.01 -1.63
CA PHE A 48 -49.28 -6.00 -1.83
C PHE A 48 -50.02 -6.33 -0.53
N ILE A 49 -49.29 -6.47 0.58
CA ILE A 49 -49.88 -6.68 1.92
C ILE A 49 -50.70 -5.46 2.35
N PHE A 50 -50.17 -4.25 2.12
CA PHE A 50 -50.82 -3.00 2.53
C PHE A 50 -52.13 -2.72 1.78
N ILE A 51 -52.16 -2.93 0.46
CA ILE A 51 -53.37 -2.74 -0.36
C ILE A 51 -54.49 -3.69 0.09
N ARG A 52 -54.14 -4.90 0.54
CA ARG A 52 -55.12 -5.87 1.04
C ARG A 52 -55.79 -5.45 2.36
N HIS A 53 -55.28 -4.44 3.05
CA HIS A 53 -55.78 -3.99 4.34
C HIS A 53 -56.55 -2.66 4.31
N ILE A 54 -56.69 -2.01 3.15
CA ILE A 54 -57.39 -0.72 3.05
C ILE A 54 -58.60 -0.82 2.14
N ASP A 55 -59.77 -0.47 2.68
CA ASP A 55 -61.03 -0.40 1.94
C ASP A 55 -61.22 1.02 1.38
N PHE A 56 -60.92 1.21 0.08
CA PHE A 56 -60.79 2.54 -0.56
C PHE A 56 -62.11 3.10 -1.13
N GLN A 57 -63.26 2.44 -0.93
CA GLN A 57 -64.48 2.69 -1.70
C GLN A 57 -65.19 4.04 -1.45
N GLY A 58 -64.82 4.82 -0.42
CA GLY A 58 -65.55 6.04 -0.04
C GLY A 58 -65.01 7.38 -0.58
N TYR A 59 -63.73 7.46 -0.99
CA TYR A 59 -63.05 8.74 -1.22
C TYR A 59 -63.00 9.20 -2.70
N LEU A 60 -63.49 8.40 -3.64
CA LEU A 60 -63.34 8.62 -5.10
C LEU A 60 -64.62 9.14 -5.81
N ALA A 61 -65.61 9.64 -5.07
CA ALA A 61 -66.96 9.88 -5.61
C ALA A 61 -67.16 11.20 -6.38
N ASP A 62 -66.25 12.20 -6.29
CA ASP A 62 -66.37 13.48 -7.00
C ASP A 62 -65.27 13.65 -8.08
N PRO A 63 -65.60 13.53 -9.38
CA PRO A 63 -64.64 13.61 -10.48
C PRO A 63 -63.95 14.97 -10.63
N THR A 64 -64.62 16.07 -10.24
CA THR A 64 -64.11 17.44 -10.42
C THR A 64 -63.07 17.79 -9.37
N ILE A 65 -63.30 17.37 -8.12
CA ILE A 65 -62.32 17.49 -7.03
C ILE A 65 -61.09 16.62 -7.32
N ILE A 66 -61.28 15.43 -7.89
CA ILE A 66 -60.19 14.54 -8.32
C ILE A 66 -59.36 15.18 -9.45
N GLY A 67 -59.99 15.81 -10.44
CA GLY A 67 -59.29 16.46 -11.56
C GLY A 67 -58.46 17.68 -11.16
N ILE A 68 -59.02 18.58 -10.35
CA ILE A 68 -58.33 19.79 -9.87
C ILE A 68 -57.24 19.41 -8.86
N GLY A 69 -57.57 18.55 -7.88
CA GLY A 69 -56.63 18.06 -6.88
C GLY A 69 -55.48 17.29 -7.52
N GLY A 70 -55.76 16.45 -8.51
CA GLY A 70 -54.76 15.71 -9.28
C GLY A 70 -53.82 16.60 -10.10
N THR A 71 -54.31 17.68 -10.68
CA THR A 71 -53.48 18.62 -11.46
C THR A 71 -52.55 19.44 -10.55
N LEU A 72 -53.05 19.94 -9.43
CA LEU A 72 -52.25 20.66 -8.43
C LEU A 72 -51.22 19.74 -7.77
N LEU A 73 -51.61 18.53 -7.37
CA LEU A 73 -50.66 17.52 -6.87
C LEU A 73 -49.62 17.16 -7.92
N GLY A 74 -50.04 16.91 -9.16
CA GLY A 74 -49.13 16.59 -10.26
C GLY A 74 -48.10 17.70 -10.51
N ALA A 75 -48.50 18.97 -10.46
CA ALA A 75 -47.60 20.11 -10.63
C ALA A 75 -46.61 20.26 -9.45
N ILE A 76 -47.09 20.13 -8.21
CA ILE A 76 -46.24 20.21 -7.00
C ILE A 76 -45.25 19.04 -6.98
N VAL A 77 -45.73 17.82 -7.25
CA VAL A 77 -44.93 16.61 -7.29
C VAL A 77 -43.92 16.67 -8.43
N GLY A 78 -44.35 17.02 -9.65
CA GLY A 78 -43.46 17.16 -10.81
C GLY A 78 -42.40 18.25 -10.64
N GLY A 79 -42.77 19.41 -10.09
CA GLY A 79 -41.84 20.49 -9.77
C GLY A 79 -40.82 20.10 -8.70
N ALA A 80 -41.26 19.47 -7.62
CA ALA A 80 -40.39 18.96 -6.57
C ALA A 80 -39.43 17.87 -7.08
N PHE A 81 -39.93 16.90 -7.88
CA PHE A 81 -39.09 15.86 -8.49
C PHE A 81 -38.08 16.43 -9.48
N SER A 82 -38.42 17.47 -10.25
CA SER A 82 -37.49 18.11 -11.19
C SER A 82 -36.35 18.84 -10.46
N LEU A 83 -36.66 19.59 -9.40
CA LEU A 83 -35.65 20.27 -8.58
C LEU A 83 -34.77 19.28 -7.81
N LEU A 84 -35.38 18.29 -7.14
CA LEU A 84 -34.64 17.25 -6.44
C LEU A 84 -33.79 16.43 -7.40
N GLY A 85 -34.33 16.11 -8.59
CA GLY A 85 -33.63 15.41 -9.65
C GLY A 85 -32.39 16.17 -10.12
N SER A 86 -32.54 17.45 -10.48
CA SER A 86 -31.42 18.27 -10.96
C SER A 86 -30.31 18.46 -9.92
N VAL A 87 -30.67 18.75 -8.66
CA VAL A 87 -29.70 18.88 -7.57
C VAL A 87 -29.01 17.54 -7.29
N TRP A 88 -29.77 16.44 -7.29
CA TRP A 88 -29.21 15.11 -7.08
C TRP A 88 -28.25 14.71 -8.20
N VAL A 89 -28.63 14.88 -9.46
CA VAL A 89 -27.79 14.58 -10.63
C VAL A 89 -26.51 15.42 -10.59
N ASN A 90 -26.62 16.73 -10.37
CA ASN A 90 -25.45 17.61 -10.30
C ASN A 90 -24.52 17.23 -9.14
N SER A 91 -25.07 17.00 -7.94
CA SER A 91 -24.27 16.56 -6.78
C SER A 91 -23.59 15.21 -7.01
N LYS A 92 -24.27 14.29 -7.72
CA LYS A 92 -23.73 12.98 -8.08
C LYS A 92 -22.59 13.14 -9.10
N GLN A 93 -22.78 13.96 -10.12
CA GLN A 93 -21.76 14.24 -11.14
C GLN A 93 -20.51 14.86 -10.52
N GLN A 94 -20.65 15.89 -9.68
CA GLN A 94 -19.50 16.49 -8.98
C GLN A 94 -18.74 15.48 -8.11
N ARG A 95 -19.47 14.59 -7.42
CA ARG A 95 -18.85 13.51 -6.64
C ARG A 95 -18.10 12.52 -7.53
N THR A 96 -18.67 12.16 -8.68
CA THR A 96 -18.05 11.28 -9.67
C THR A 96 -16.74 11.89 -10.17
N GLU A 97 -16.79 13.14 -10.67
CA GLU A 97 -15.63 13.86 -11.20
C GLU A 97 -14.51 13.99 -10.15
N ARG A 98 -14.87 14.36 -8.91
CA ARG A 98 -13.90 14.45 -7.81
C ARG A 98 -13.24 13.11 -7.50
N ASN A 99 -14.00 12.01 -7.46
CA ASN A 99 -13.45 10.69 -7.14
C ASN A 99 -12.61 10.13 -8.29
N ILE A 100 -12.99 10.36 -9.55
CA ILE A 100 -12.17 10.01 -10.71
C ILE A 100 -10.88 10.82 -10.70
N LYS A 101 -10.94 12.13 -10.40
CA LYS A 101 -9.77 12.99 -10.24
C LYS A 101 -8.84 12.42 -9.17
N ARG A 102 -9.34 12.12 -7.97
CA ARG A 102 -8.53 11.50 -6.89
C ARG A 102 -7.86 10.20 -7.33
N LYS A 103 -8.57 9.31 -8.01
CA LYS A 103 -7.98 8.08 -8.55
C LYS A 103 -6.80 8.40 -9.46
N ASN A 104 -7.01 9.29 -10.44
CA ASN A 104 -6.00 9.60 -11.47
C ASN A 104 -4.80 10.39 -10.93
N VAL A 105 -4.99 11.30 -9.96
CA VAL A 105 -3.94 12.24 -9.52
C VAL A 105 -3.31 11.90 -8.18
N ILE A 106 -3.90 10.97 -7.41
CA ILE A 106 -3.43 10.53 -6.09
C ILE A 106 -3.21 9.01 -6.10
N TYR A 107 -4.26 8.22 -6.31
CA TYR A 107 -4.18 6.78 -6.05
C TYR A 107 -3.31 6.04 -7.08
N SER A 108 -3.57 6.24 -8.37
CA SER A 108 -2.81 5.57 -9.44
C SER A 108 -1.32 5.93 -9.41
N PRO A 109 -0.91 7.21 -9.32
CA PRO A 109 0.51 7.55 -9.22
C PRO A 109 1.23 6.91 -8.02
N LEU A 110 0.57 6.83 -6.87
CA LEU A 110 1.12 6.14 -5.70
C LEU A 110 1.20 4.62 -5.93
N TYR A 111 0.14 4.03 -6.47
CA TYR A 111 0.07 2.60 -6.74
C TYR A 111 1.16 2.17 -7.73
N ASP A 112 1.25 2.85 -8.87
CA ASP A 112 2.19 2.53 -9.94
C ASP A 112 3.65 2.65 -9.46
N GLU A 113 3.97 3.69 -8.68
CA GLU A 113 5.28 3.86 -8.07
C GLU A 113 5.63 2.73 -7.11
N LEU A 114 4.72 2.41 -6.17
CA LEU A 114 4.97 1.37 -5.16
C LEU A 114 5.04 -0.03 -5.77
N VAL A 115 4.20 -0.34 -6.75
CA VAL A 115 4.23 -1.62 -7.47
C VAL A 115 5.54 -1.76 -8.25
N ASN A 116 5.96 -0.73 -8.99
CA ASN A 116 7.24 -0.76 -9.69
C ASN A 116 8.43 -0.92 -8.73
N ILE A 117 8.39 -0.29 -7.55
CA ILE A 117 9.42 -0.51 -6.52
C ILE A 117 9.39 -1.96 -6.03
N GLN A 118 8.20 -2.47 -5.69
CA GLN A 118 8.02 -3.78 -5.07
C GLN A 118 8.35 -4.96 -5.99
N GLU A 119 7.92 -4.90 -7.25
CA GLU A 119 7.94 -6.02 -8.20
C GLU A 119 9.10 -5.94 -9.20
N LYS A 120 9.82 -4.82 -9.26
CA LYS A 120 10.96 -4.67 -10.17
C LYS A 120 12.21 -4.23 -9.45
N ILE A 121 12.18 -3.05 -8.83
CA ILE A 121 13.39 -2.46 -8.25
C ILE A 121 13.95 -3.32 -7.10
N LEU A 122 13.10 -3.77 -6.17
CA LEU A 122 13.53 -4.55 -5.01
C LEU A 122 13.80 -6.03 -5.33
N GLU A 123 13.31 -6.54 -6.47
CA GLU A 123 13.72 -7.85 -6.98
C GLU A 123 15.14 -7.79 -7.56
N GLU A 124 15.46 -6.74 -8.32
CA GLU A 124 16.79 -6.52 -8.89
C GLU A 124 17.82 -6.03 -7.85
N ASN A 125 17.38 -5.31 -6.81
CA ASN A 125 18.21 -4.71 -5.77
C ASN A 125 17.64 -4.95 -4.36
N PRO A 126 17.73 -6.18 -3.85
CA PRO A 126 17.30 -6.49 -2.49
C PRO A 126 18.22 -5.80 -1.47
N PHE A 127 17.63 -5.31 -0.38
CA PHE A 127 18.35 -4.55 0.66
C PHE A 127 19.16 -3.35 0.11
N PRO A 128 18.50 -2.39 -0.55
CA PRO A 128 19.17 -1.28 -1.20
C PRO A 128 19.95 -0.41 -0.19
N ASN A 129 21.18 -0.04 -0.54
CA ASN A 129 21.98 0.90 0.24
C ASN A 129 21.41 2.32 0.24
N GLU A 130 20.67 2.69 -0.81
CA GLU A 130 20.22 4.06 -1.03
C GLU A 130 18.78 4.07 -1.52
N ILE A 131 17.99 4.97 -0.93
CA ILE A 131 16.58 5.18 -1.20
C ILE A 131 16.37 6.69 -1.29
N LEU A 132 15.64 7.13 -2.32
CA LEU A 132 15.44 8.57 -2.57
C LEU A 132 13.98 8.97 -2.34
N PHE A 133 13.80 10.14 -1.73
CA PHE A 133 12.49 10.82 -1.60
C PHE A 133 12.39 12.06 -2.50
N VAL A 134 13.41 12.27 -3.34
CA VAL A 134 13.54 13.36 -4.29
C VAL A 134 13.92 12.80 -5.66
N GLN A 135 13.60 13.53 -6.72
CA GLN A 135 13.91 13.11 -8.08
C GLN A 135 15.42 12.90 -8.23
N GLY A 136 15.83 11.69 -8.60
CA GLY A 136 17.24 11.35 -8.81
C GLY A 136 17.46 10.57 -10.10
N ILE A 137 18.70 10.61 -10.60
CA ILE A 137 19.12 9.79 -11.74
C ILE A 137 19.17 8.33 -11.29
N GLN A 138 18.58 7.44 -12.08
CA GLN A 138 18.69 6.00 -11.84
C GLN A 138 20.11 5.49 -12.13
N THR A 139 20.56 4.56 -11.31
CA THR A 139 21.83 3.84 -11.50
C THR A 139 21.62 2.56 -12.28
N ILE A 140 22.73 1.91 -12.66
CA ILE A 140 22.73 0.58 -13.31
C ILE A 140 21.97 -0.43 -12.46
N ILE A 141 22.25 -0.47 -11.15
CA ILE A 141 21.39 -1.17 -10.18
C ILE A 141 20.30 -0.19 -9.78
N PRO A 142 19.01 -0.46 -10.06
CA PRO A 142 17.95 0.50 -9.80
C PRO A 142 17.81 0.76 -8.30
N ARG A 143 17.56 2.02 -7.94
CA ARG A 143 17.35 2.46 -6.55
C ARG A 143 15.88 2.83 -6.34
N PRO A 144 15.24 2.48 -5.21
CA PRO A 144 13.88 2.90 -4.93
C PRO A 144 13.77 4.43 -4.83
N GLN A 145 12.73 4.99 -5.47
CA GLN A 145 12.43 6.43 -5.41
C GLN A 145 10.96 6.66 -5.08
N PHE A 146 10.68 7.30 -3.94
CA PHE A 146 9.34 7.58 -3.42
C PHE A 146 8.94 9.04 -3.68
N LEU A 147 8.59 9.35 -4.93
CA LEU A 147 8.40 10.71 -5.43
C LEU A 147 6.94 11.15 -5.40
N ALA A 148 6.01 10.24 -5.67
CA ALA A 148 4.59 10.54 -5.75
C ALA A 148 4.06 11.06 -4.41
N TRP A 149 4.44 10.43 -3.30
CA TRP A 149 4.02 10.86 -1.98
C TRP A 149 4.59 12.23 -1.59
N GLY A 150 5.89 12.46 -1.81
CA GLY A 150 6.53 13.75 -1.58
C GLY A 150 5.85 14.88 -2.36
N ARG A 151 5.55 14.65 -3.64
CA ARG A 151 4.82 15.62 -4.48
C ARG A 151 3.40 15.90 -3.98
N ILE A 152 2.67 14.86 -3.55
CA ILE A 152 1.31 15.02 -3.02
C ILE A 152 1.33 15.82 -1.72
N LYS A 153 2.28 15.56 -0.81
CA LYS A 153 2.43 16.32 0.44
C LYS A 153 2.71 17.81 0.19
N ALA A 154 3.44 18.13 -0.88
CA ALA A 154 3.86 19.48 -1.20
C ALA A 154 2.77 20.37 -1.84
N ASP A 155 1.61 19.81 -2.23
CA ASP A 155 0.57 20.58 -2.92
C ASP A 155 -0.86 20.35 -2.39
N THR A 156 -1.83 20.99 -3.04
CA THR A 156 -3.23 21.00 -2.62
C THR A 156 -3.90 19.62 -2.66
N ARG A 157 -3.33 18.63 -3.37
CA ARG A 157 -3.85 17.26 -3.40
C ARG A 157 -3.81 16.61 -2.02
N TYR A 158 -2.88 16.99 -1.14
CA TYR A 158 -2.81 16.47 0.23
C TYR A 158 -4.13 16.65 1.01
N LEU A 159 -4.85 17.76 0.77
CA LEU A 159 -6.16 18.04 1.37
C LEU A 159 -7.26 17.11 0.87
N GLU A 160 -7.07 16.49 -0.29
CA GLU A 160 -8.00 15.54 -0.88
C GLU A 160 -7.70 14.08 -0.53
N VAL A 161 -6.54 13.80 0.07
CA VAL A 161 -6.13 12.44 0.48
C VAL A 161 -7.00 11.97 1.65
N PRO A 162 -7.68 10.81 1.52
CA PRO A 162 -8.42 10.23 2.64
C PRO A 162 -7.51 9.94 3.83
N LYS A 163 -8.00 10.18 5.06
CA LYS A 163 -7.23 9.96 6.30
C LYS A 163 -6.58 8.57 6.37
N ILE A 164 -7.32 7.53 5.98
CA ILE A 164 -6.79 6.15 5.97
C ILE A 164 -5.54 6.00 5.09
N LEU A 165 -5.57 6.58 3.87
CA LEU A 165 -4.45 6.51 2.96
C LEU A 165 -3.28 7.35 3.47
N ARG A 166 -3.56 8.54 4.00
CA ARG A 166 -2.55 9.42 4.59
C ARG A 166 -1.78 8.71 5.71
N THR A 167 -2.49 8.17 6.69
CA THR A 167 -1.87 7.45 7.81
C THR A 167 -1.06 6.24 7.34
N GLN A 168 -1.57 5.50 6.35
CA GLN A 168 -0.85 4.36 5.78
C GLN A 168 0.43 4.79 5.02
N MET A 169 0.39 5.90 4.28
CA MET A 169 1.56 6.44 3.57
C MET A 169 2.61 7.03 4.52
N GLU A 170 2.18 7.72 5.59
CA GLU A 170 3.06 8.21 6.66
C GLU A 170 3.77 7.03 7.34
N LYS A 171 3.02 6.00 7.71
CA LYS A 171 3.57 4.75 8.27
C LYS A 171 4.58 4.09 7.33
N LEU A 172 4.30 4.04 6.02
CA LEU A 172 5.24 3.50 5.04
C LEU A 172 6.54 4.31 5.03
N GLU A 173 6.46 5.63 4.93
CA GLU A 173 7.61 6.53 4.94
C GLU A 173 8.46 6.37 6.21
N ASP A 174 7.81 6.28 7.37
CA ASP A 174 8.47 6.05 8.67
C ASP A 174 9.23 4.71 8.68
N THR A 175 8.61 3.62 8.22
CA THR A 175 9.30 2.31 8.17
C THR A 175 10.50 2.29 7.23
N ILE A 176 10.46 3.08 6.15
CA ILE A 176 11.60 3.24 5.24
C ILE A 176 12.71 4.02 5.96
N HIS A 177 12.38 5.08 6.69
CA HIS A 177 13.35 5.85 7.46
C HIS A 177 14.01 5.01 8.56
N GLU A 178 13.23 4.15 9.24
CA GLU A 178 13.77 3.19 10.19
C GLU A 178 14.79 2.24 9.55
N TYR A 179 14.50 1.73 8.34
CA TYR A 179 15.45 0.90 7.59
C TYR A 179 16.72 1.66 7.20
N ILE A 180 16.58 2.89 6.67
CA ILE A 180 17.72 3.74 6.30
C ILE A 180 18.62 3.98 7.52
N SER A 181 18.03 4.25 8.69
CA SER A 181 18.77 4.57 9.92
C SER A 181 19.69 3.45 10.42
N VAL A 182 19.43 2.20 10.03
CA VAL A 182 20.24 1.03 10.44
C VAL A 182 21.17 0.52 9.34
N ARG A 183 21.08 1.08 8.12
CA ARG A 183 21.75 0.54 6.93
C ARG A 183 23.28 0.69 7.00
N GLU A 184 23.77 1.83 7.46
CA GLU A 184 25.20 2.10 7.63
C GLU A 184 25.81 1.15 8.67
N THR A 185 25.12 0.99 9.80
CA THR A 185 25.55 0.07 10.88
C THR A 185 25.67 -1.37 10.38
N ALA A 186 24.73 -1.84 9.55
CA ALA A 186 24.84 -3.16 8.91
C ALA A 186 26.03 -3.27 7.95
N SER A 187 26.34 -2.21 7.19
CA SER A 187 27.54 -2.16 6.34
C SER A 187 28.82 -2.25 7.17
N CYS A 188 28.91 -1.53 8.29
CA CYS A 188 30.03 -1.63 9.22
C CYS A 188 30.16 -3.05 9.79
N ALA A 189 29.06 -3.64 10.27
CA ALA A 189 29.04 -5.00 10.81
C ALA A 189 29.49 -6.03 9.76
N ALA A 190 28.98 -5.94 8.53
CA ALA A 190 29.38 -6.79 7.41
C ALA A 190 30.90 -6.73 7.14
N LYS A 191 31.47 -5.52 7.10
CA LYS A 191 32.92 -5.32 6.96
C LYS A 191 33.70 -5.95 8.11
N CYS A 192 33.29 -5.71 9.36
CA CYS A 192 33.94 -6.26 10.54
C CYS A 192 33.91 -7.79 10.54
N ILE A 193 32.77 -8.40 10.22
CA ILE A 193 32.62 -9.85 10.13
C ILE A 193 33.54 -10.40 9.05
N CYS A 194 33.48 -9.86 7.83
CA CYS A 194 34.30 -10.32 6.71
C CYS A 194 35.80 -10.27 7.04
N ASN A 195 36.29 -9.14 7.54
CA ASN A 195 37.71 -9.00 7.90
C ASN A 195 38.11 -9.87 9.10
N SER A 196 37.23 -10.07 10.09
CA SER A 196 37.52 -10.97 11.22
C SER A 196 37.70 -12.42 10.75
N VAL A 197 36.81 -12.92 9.88
CA VAL A 197 36.91 -14.27 9.32
C VAL A 197 38.16 -14.42 8.45
N PHE A 198 38.52 -13.39 7.68
CA PHE A 198 39.74 -13.42 6.87
C PHE A 198 40.98 -13.57 7.77
N ILE A 199 41.12 -12.73 8.80
CA ILE A 199 42.25 -12.78 9.73
C ILE A 199 42.35 -14.16 10.40
N GLU A 200 41.24 -14.70 10.88
CA GLU A 200 41.21 -16.00 11.57
C GLU A 200 41.54 -17.19 10.65
N ASN A 201 41.34 -17.02 9.34
CA ASN A 201 41.71 -18.02 8.33
C ASN A 201 43.04 -17.70 7.63
N ASN A 202 43.87 -16.81 8.21
CA ASN A 202 45.18 -16.39 7.67
C ASN A 202 45.11 -15.73 6.29
N ILE A 203 44.00 -15.08 5.97
CA ILE A 203 43.78 -14.30 4.76
C ILE A 203 43.97 -12.82 5.11
N LYS A 204 44.63 -12.07 4.23
CA LYS A 204 44.82 -10.64 4.40
C LYS A 204 43.46 -9.92 4.46
N PRO A 205 43.20 -9.07 5.47
CA PRO A 205 41.96 -8.32 5.53
C PRO A 205 41.90 -7.29 4.40
N CYS A 206 40.70 -7.06 3.88
CA CYS A 206 40.50 -6.06 2.83
C CYS A 206 40.45 -4.65 3.46
N THR A 207 41.19 -3.73 2.83
CA THR A 207 41.38 -2.36 3.34
C THR A 207 40.41 -1.35 2.73
N ALA A 208 39.66 -1.75 1.69
CA ALA A 208 38.70 -0.89 1.01
C ALA A 208 37.70 -0.25 2.00
N THR A 209 37.55 1.07 1.90
CA THR A 209 36.69 1.86 2.79
C THR A 209 35.23 1.44 2.63
N ASN A 210 34.78 1.27 1.38
CA ASN A 210 33.41 0.91 0.99
C ASN A 210 33.11 -0.60 0.98
N LEU A 211 34.01 -1.45 1.50
CA LEU A 211 33.82 -2.91 1.52
C LEU A 211 32.45 -3.32 2.10
N GLY A 212 32.08 -2.70 3.22
CA GLY A 212 30.83 -2.99 3.91
C GLY A 212 29.60 -2.71 3.06
N GLU A 213 29.56 -1.57 2.37
CA GLU A 213 28.47 -1.21 1.45
C GLU A 213 28.38 -2.19 0.27
N TYR A 214 29.54 -2.63 -0.23
CA TYR A 214 29.62 -3.54 -1.36
C TYR A 214 29.08 -4.94 -1.08
N ILE A 215 29.36 -5.51 0.10
CA ILE A 215 28.99 -6.90 0.44
C ILE A 215 27.74 -7.02 1.32
N SER A 216 27.32 -5.95 1.99
CA SER A 216 26.26 -6.02 3.01
C SER A 216 24.91 -6.42 2.44
N SER A 217 24.55 -5.99 1.23
CA SER A 217 23.27 -6.39 0.62
C SER A 217 23.20 -7.91 0.41
N ASP A 218 24.31 -8.53 -0.01
CA ASP A 218 24.38 -9.98 -0.21
C ASP A 218 24.39 -10.75 1.11
N ILE A 219 25.09 -10.23 2.12
CA ILE A 219 25.06 -10.77 3.49
C ILE A 219 23.65 -10.66 4.09
N LEU A 220 22.97 -9.53 3.91
CA LEU A 220 21.60 -9.32 4.37
C LEU A 220 20.63 -10.28 3.66
N ASN A 221 20.82 -10.51 2.37
CA ASN A 221 19.98 -11.41 1.58
C ASN A 221 20.20 -12.89 1.91
N ASN A 222 21.39 -13.27 2.38
CA ASN A 222 21.73 -14.63 2.84
C ASN A 222 21.54 -15.72 1.77
N GLU A 223 21.78 -15.39 0.50
CA GLU A 223 21.68 -16.34 -0.63
C GLU A 223 22.95 -17.17 -0.85
N GLY A 224 23.93 -17.10 0.06
CA GLY A 224 25.16 -17.88 -0.04
C GLY A 224 26.09 -17.47 -1.18
N LYS A 225 26.02 -16.21 -1.62
CA LYS A 225 26.95 -15.67 -2.63
C LYS A 225 28.40 -15.77 -2.16
N ASP A 226 29.31 -15.96 -3.10
CA ASP A 226 30.74 -16.11 -2.82
C ASP A 226 31.39 -14.76 -2.46
N ILE A 227 31.24 -14.34 -1.20
CA ILE A 227 31.77 -13.08 -0.68
C ILE A 227 33.28 -13.01 -0.85
N TYR A 228 34.01 -14.10 -0.58
CA TYR A 228 35.45 -14.16 -0.81
C TYR A 228 35.83 -13.77 -2.25
N GLN A 229 35.18 -14.37 -3.25
CA GLN A 229 35.45 -14.08 -4.66
C GLN A 229 35.12 -12.62 -5.02
N MET A 230 34.09 -12.05 -4.41
CA MET A 230 33.70 -10.64 -4.61
C MET A 230 34.78 -9.68 -4.06
N VAL A 231 35.36 -10.01 -2.90
CA VAL A 231 36.38 -9.16 -2.27
C VAL A 231 37.75 -9.32 -2.93
N ILE A 232 38.22 -10.54 -3.17
CA ILE A 232 39.59 -10.80 -3.63
C ILE A 232 39.78 -10.50 -5.12
N ARG A 233 38.72 -10.56 -5.95
CA ARG A 233 38.78 -10.03 -7.33
C ARG A 233 39.20 -8.56 -7.40
N SER A 234 39.05 -7.80 -6.31
CA SER A 234 39.46 -6.39 -6.24
C SER A 234 40.94 -6.18 -5.87
N GLU A 235 41.62 -7.16 -5.26
CA GLU A 235 42.99 -6.99 -4.69
C GLU A 235 44.08 -7.88 -5.33
N ASN A 236 43.78 -8.66 -6.38
CA ASN A 236 44.78 -9.25 -7.30
C ASN A 236 45.91 -10.12 -6.67
N GLU A 237 45.66 -10.90 -5.60
CA GLU A 237 46.65 -11.82 -5.00
C GLU A 237 46.07 -13.13 -4.43
N GLN A 238 46.89 -14.20 -4.55
CA GLN A 238 46.76 -15.61 -4.10
C GLN A 238 45.36 -16.25 -4.01
N SER A 239 45.10 -17.22 -4.91
CA SER A 239 43.92 -18.08 -4.80
C SER A 239 44.09 -19.10 -3.67
N ILE A 240 43.29 -18.98 -2.60
CA ILE A 240 43.07 -20.08 -1.66
C ILE A 240 42.38 -21.24 -2.38
N ASP A 241 42.51 -22.46 -1.84
CA ASP A 241 41.81 -23.61 -2.37
C ASP A 241 40.29 -23.50 -2.16
N GLU A 242 39.52 -24.24 -2.97
CA GLU A 242 38.06 -24.18 -2.96
C GLU A 242 37.45 -24.58 -1.59
N THR A 243 38.09 -25.47 -0.85
CA THR A 243 37.62 -25.92 0.47
C THR A 243 37.72 -24.79 1.48
N THR A 244 38.87 -24.12 1.53
CA THR A 244 39.08 -22.94 2.39
C THR A 244 38.13 -21.81 2.02
N ARG A 245 37.91 -21.56 0.72
CA ARG A 245 36.94 -20.55 0.25
C ARG A 245 35.51 -20.83 0.72
N LYS A 246 35.04 -22.07 0.58
CA LYS A 246 33.72 -22.48 1.06
C LYS A 246 33.61 -22.35 2.57
N LYS A 247 34.63 -22.76 3.32
CA LYS A 247 34.68 -22.61 4.78
C LYS A 247 34.55 -21.14 5.19
N VAL A 248 35.36 -20.25 4.59
CA VAL A 248 35.35 -18.81 4.87
C VAL A 248 34.00 -18.18 4.57
N ASN A 249 33.41 -18.46 3.41
CA ASN A 249 32.08 -17.93 3.07
C ASN A 249 31.02 -18.40 4.07
N ASN A 250 30.99 -19.69 4.40
CA ASN A 250 30.03 -20.23 5.36
C ASN A 250 30.19 -19.55 6.72
N GLU A 251 31.42 -19.35 7.18
CA GLU A 251 31.70 -18.69 8.46
C GLU A 251 31.26 -17.21 8.48
N ILE A 252 31.41 -16.49 7.36
CA ILE A 252 30.89 -15.12 7.21
C ILE A 252 29.36 -15.10 7.37
N PHE A 253 28.64 -15.97 6.65
CA PHE A 253 27.18 -16.02 6.74
C PHE A 253 26.70 -16.48 8.11
N GLU A 254 27.33 -17.48 8.71
CA GLU A 254 26.99 -17.94 10.06
C GLU A 254 27.14 -16.83 11.11
N ARG A 255 28.27 -16.10 11.10
CA ARG A 255 28.47 -14.97 12.01
C ARG A 255 27.47 -13.84 11.74
N ALA A 256 27.19 -13.54 10.47
CA ALA A 256 26.22 -12.53 10.09
C ALA A 256 24.79 -12.89 10.52
N ASN A 257 24.41 -14.17 10.47
CA ASN A 257 23.10 -14.64 10.88
C ASN A 257 22.85 -14.48 12.38
N HIS A 258 23.91 -14.42 13.19
CA HIS A 258 23.83 -14.21 14.63
C HIS A 258 24.21 -12.77 15.06
N ASN A 259 24.61 -11.91 14.12
CA ASN A 259 25.00 -10.55 14.42
C ASN A 259 23.77 -9.65 14.66
N PRO A 260 23.67 -8.94 15.81
CA PRO A 260 22.50 -8.12 16.15
C PRO A 260 22.17 -7.03 15.11
N GLU A 261 23.17 -6.38 14.54
CA GLU A 261 23.01 -5.29 13.58
C GLU A 261 22.43 -5.79 12.25
N ILE A 262 22.93 -6.93 11.75
CA ILE A 262 22.43 -7.60 10.55
C ILE A 262 20.99 -8.10 10.78
N VAL A 263 20.73 -8.76 11.91
CA VAL A 263 19.39 -9.29 12.25
C VAL A 263 18.37 -8.15 12.39
N ASN A 264 18.72 -7.06 13.09
CA ASN A 264 17.87 -5.88 13.22
C ASN A 264 17.56 -5.25 11.85
N THR A 265 18.56 -5.13 10.98
CA THR A 265 18.39 -4.57 9.64
C THR A 265 17.46 -5.43 8.78
N ARG A 266 17.59 -6.76 8.83
CA ARG A 266 16.64 -7.68 8.18
C ARG A 266 15.22 -7.49 8.70
N ALA A 267 15.05 -7.33 10.02
CA ALA A 267 13.74 -7.09 10.62
C ALA A 267 13.11 -5.77 10.14
N LYS A 268 13.89 -4.68 10.09
CA LYS A 268 13.42 -3.37 9.59
C LYS A 268 13.05 -3.42 8.10
N TYR A 269 13.89 -4.06 7.28
CA TYR A 269 13.58 -4.28 5.87
C TYR A 269 12.28 -5.07 5.67
N ASN A 270 12.14 -6.21 6.35
CA ASN A 270 10.94 -7.04 6.26
C ASN A 270 9.68 -6.28 6.72
N ASN A 271 9.81 -5.43 7.73
CA ASN A 271 8.72 -4.56 8.17
C ASN A 271 8.32 -3.55 7.07
N TRP A 272 9.29 -2.88 6.45
CA TRP A 272 9.04 -1.99 5.30
C TRP A 272 8.33 -2.75 4.17
N ILE A 273 8.86 -3.90 3.73
CA ILE A 273 8.23 -4.70 2.65
C ILE A 273 6.78 -5.07 2.99
N ARG A 274 6.52 -5.48 4.23
CA ARG A 274 5.18 -5.83 4.70
C ARG A 274 4.24 -4.62 4.63
N VAL A 275 4.66 -3.46 5.15
CA VAL A 275 3.85 -2.24 5.13
C VAL A 275 3.62 -1.75 3.70
N GLN A 276 4.62 -1.84 2.82
CA GLN A 276 4.49 -1.49 1.41
C GLN A 276 3.43 -2.34 0.70
N LYS A 277 3.44 -3.66 0.92
CA LYS A 277 2.40 -4.57 0.38
C LYS A 277 1.00 -4.21 0.88
N GLN A 278 0.85 -3.88 2.17
CA GLN A 278 -0.43 -3.41 2.73
C GLN A 278 -0.89 -2.09 2.08
N THR A 279 0.04 -1.17 1.82
CA THR A 279 -0.25 0.10 1.15
C THR A 279 -0.69 -0.12 -0.30
N ILE A 280 -0.03 -1.00 -1.04
CA ILE A 280 -0.41 -1.39 -2.40
C ILE A 280 -1.83 -1.98 -2.42
N GLU A 281 -2.15 -2.87 -1.46
CA GLU A 281 -3.49 -3.45 -1.33
C GLU A 281 -4.55 -2.38 -1.02
N LEU A 282 -4.27 -1.45 -0.10
CA LEU A 282 -5.19 -0.35 0.20
C LEU A 282 -5.46 0.50 -1.05
N LEU A 283 -4.40 0.87 -1.79
CA LEU A 283 -4.51 1.65 -3.01
C LEU A 283 -5.31 0.91 -4.09
N SER A 284 -5.08 -0.39 -4.27
CA SER A 284 -5.82 -1.20 -5.25
C SER A 284 -7.33 -1.25 -4.93
N LEU A 285 -7.69 -1.37 -3.64
CA LEU A 285 -9.07 -1.32 -3.18
C LEU A 285 -9.71 0.04 -3.44
N LEU A 286 -9.00 1.14 -3.13
CA LEU A 286 -9.49 2.50 -3.38
C LEU A 286 -9.70 2.77 -4.88
N ILE A 287 -8.77 2.33 -5.73
CA ILE A 287 -8.87 2.43 -7.19
C ILE A 287 -10.07 1.62 -7.70
N THR A 288 -10.19 0.37 -7.26
CA THR A 288 -11.28 -0.54 -7.64
C THR A 288 -12.65 0.02 -7.24
N GLN A 289 -12.75 0.58 -6.03
CA GLN A 289 -13.97 1.21 -5.55
C GLN A 289 -14.39 2.37 -6.47
N VAL A 290 -13.44 3.21 -6.92
CA VAL A 290 -13.75 4.31 -7.86
C VAL A 290 -14.22 3.74 -9.21
N LEU A 291 -13.51 2.76 -9.76
CA LEU A 291 -13.85 2.13 -11.04
C LEU A 291 -15.27 1.55 -11.03
N GLN A 292 -15.60 0.73 -10.03
CA GLN A 292 -16.90 0.07 -9.93
C GLN A 292 -18.07 1.02 -9.61
N THR A 293 -17.80 2.13 -8.91
CA THR A 293 -18.85 3.07 -8.50
C THR A 293 -19.17 4.10 -9.58
N TYR A 294 -18.17 4.48 -10.39
CA TYR A 294 -18.21 5.69 -11.21
C TYR A 294 -17.83 5.48 -12.68
N GLN A 295 -17.22 4.35 -13.03
CA GLN A 295 -16.76 4.07 -14.39
C GLN A 295 -17.29 2.73 -14.94
N GLY A 296 -18.18 2.05 -14.21
CA GLY A 296 -18.80 0.78 -14.59
C GLY A 296 -20.28 0.64 -14.23
#